data_AF-A0A919CGQ6-F1
#
_entry.id   AF-A0A919CGQ6-F1
#
_cell.length_a   1.000
_cell.length_b   1.000
_cell.length_c   1.000
_cell.angle_alpha   90.00
_cell.angle_beta   90.00
_cell.angle_gamma   90.00
#
_symmetry.space_group_name_H-M   'P 1'
#
loop_
_entity.id
_entity.type
_entity.pdbx_description
1 polymer ?
#
loop_
_entity_poly.entity_id
_entity_poly.type
_entity_poly.pdbx_seq_one_letter_code
_entity_poly.pdbx_strand_id
1 'polypeptide(L)'
;MDRVDEGSDREADRETDGERGRRASDTRARILATAERLFAEHGLYAVSNRRIAEEAGQGNNAAVGYHFGTRNDLLRAIVRAHTEPVECRRSSMAAELEEDAGVRDWVHCLVVPVTEHLASLGSPTWYARFSAQVRIDPASRSMMSDEALEAPSLRRVLVGLDRRLPQLSAHTRKARGEMSGHVLVQMCAERERALAQGEAPEAGWDRFAAELVDALVGLWTAPETAPAAPAS
;
A
#
# COMPACT_ATOMS: atom_id res chain seq x y z
N MET A 1 -36.43 6.30 50.78
CA MET A 1 -36.87 6.00 49.39
C MET A 1 -35.75 6.50 48.50
N ASP A 2 -34.68 5.70 48.45
CA ASP A 2 -33.48 5.91 47.63
C ASP A 2 -33.80 5.59 46.17
N ARG A 3 -33.48 6.52 45.26
CA ARG A 3 -33.29 6.29 43.80
C ARG A 3 -32.99 7.61 43.11
N VAL A 4 -31.74 8.11 43.21
CA VAL A 4 -31.21 9.07 42.21
C VAL A 4 -29.71 8.89 41.92
N ASP A 5 -28.93 8.15 42.73
CA ASP A 5 -27.45 8.22 42.64
C ASP A 5 -26.77 7.29 41.60
N GLU A 6 -27.47 6.32 40.99
CA GLU A 6 -26.84 5.36 40.06
C GLU A 6 -26.59 5.91 38.63
N GLY A 7 -27.06 7.12 38.32
CA GLY A 7 -26.90 7.74 37.00
C GLY A 7 -25.55 8.42 36.78
N SER A 8 -25.00 9.04 37.82
CA SER A 8 -23.78 9.88 37.76
C SER A 8 -22.51 9.04 37.61
N ASP A 9 -22.41 7.91 38.31
CA ASP A 9 -21.23 7.03 38.26
C ASP A 9 -21.08 6.32 36.90
N ARG A 10 -22.19 6.04 36.22
CA ARG A 10 -22.19 5.37 34.90
C ARG A 10 -21.82 6.30 33.74
N GLU A 11 -21.97 7.62 33.90
CA GLU A 11 -21.53 8.60 32.90
C GLU A 11 -20.03 8.89 33.02
N ALA A 12 -19.51 9.02 34.24
CA ALA A 12 -18.07 9.22 34.50
C ALA A 12 -17.21 8.02 34.05
N ASP A 13 -17.67 6.77 34.25
CA ASP A 13 -16.97 5.58 33.75
C ASP A 13 -16.96 5.48 32.22
N ARG A 14 -18.02 5.96 31.53
CA ARG A 14 -18.07 5.98 30.06
C ARG A 14 -17.18 7.07 29.46
N GLU A 15 -17.10 8.22 30.12
CA GLU A 15 -16.25 9.33 29.67
C GLU A 15 -14.76 8.99 29.83
N THR A 16 -14.38 8.37 30.95
CA THR A 16 -13.00 7.92 31.19
C THR A 16 -12.56 6.76 30.30
N ASP A 17 -13.46 5.83 29.96
CA ASP A 17 -13.19 4.76 28.98
C ASP A 17 -13.04 5.33 27.55
N GLY A 18 -13.89 6.29 27.17
CA GLY A 18 -13.80 7.01 25.90
C GLY A 18 -12.49 7.81 25.75
N GLU A 19 -12.04 8.50 26.80
CA GLU A 19 -10.75 9.19 26.79
C GLU A 19 -9.56 8.23 26.67
N ARG A 20 -9.63 7.09 27.37
CA ARG A 20 -8.57 6.07 27.32
C ARG A 20 -8.48 5.43 25.93
N GLY A 21 -9.63 5.12 25.31
CA GLY A 21 -9.70 4.63 23.94
C GLY A 21 -9.13 5.62 22.92
N ARG A 22 -9.45 6.92 23.06
CA ARG A 22 -8.90 7.97 22.18
C ARG A 22 -7.38 8.08 22.31
N ARG A 23 -6.84 8.13 23.53
CA ARG A 23 -5.38 8.18 23.76
C ARG A 23 -4.66 6.96 23.19
N ALA A 24 -5.27 5.77 23.30
CA ALA A 24 -4.72 4.55 22.72
C ALA A 24 -4.72 4.60 21.18
N SER A 25 -5.77 5.15 20.57
CA SER A 25 -5.85 5.36 19.12
C SER A 25 -4.79 6.36 18.62
N ASP A 26 -4.64 7.51 19.29
CA ASP A 26 -3.64 8.53 18.96
C ASP A 26 -2.22 7.97 19.07
N THR A 27 -1.97 7.16 20.09
CA THR A 27 -0.69 6.47 20.29
C THR A 27 -0.43 5.46 19.17
N ARG A 28 -1.44 4.65 18.83
CA ARG A 28 -1.35 3.68 17.73
C ARG A 28 -1.04 4.38 16.40
N ALA A 29 -1.72 5.48 16.09
CA ALA A 29 -1.49 6.27 14.87
C ALA A 29 -0.06 6.86 14.83
N ARG A 30 0.43 7.42 15.94
CA ARG A 30 1.80 7.94 16.05
C ARG A 30 2.86 6.86 15.82
N ILE A 31 2.68 5.69 16.43
CA ILE A 31 3.60 4.56 16.25
C ILE A 31 3.60 4.12 14.78
N LEU A 32 2.43 4.04 14.14
CA LEU A 32 2.30 3.63 12.75
C LEU A 32 3.04 4.58 11.81
N ALA A 33 2.78 5.90 11.92
CA ALA A 33 3.42 6.92 11.10
C ALA A 33 4.95 6.97 11.33
N THR A 34 5.39 6.82 12.59
CA THR A 34 6.82 6.78 12.92
C THR A 34 7.49 5.55 12.32
N ALA A 35 6.85 4.39 12.40
CA ALA A 35 7.37 3.15 11.84
C ALA A 35 7.50 3.24 10.31
N GLU A 36 6.47 3.72 9.61
CA GLU A 36 6.50 3.94 8.16
C GLU A 36 7.68 4.83 7.74
N ARG A 37 7.82 6.00 8.38
CA ARG A 37 8.93 6.92 8.12
C ARG A 37 10.28 6.23 8.33
N LEU A 38 10.47 5.60 9.48
CA LEU A 38 11.75 4.96 9.81
C LEU A 38 12.10 3.85 8.83
N PHE A 39 11.13 3.01 8.47
CA PHE A 39 11.33 1.95 7.50
C PHE A 39 11.64 2.49 6.10
N ALA A 40 11.00 3.57 5.68
CA ALA A 40 11.27 4.22 4.40
C ALA A 40 12.66 4.88 4.34
N GLU A 41 13.13 5.45 5.46
CA GLU A 41 14.40 6.19 5.54
C GLU A 41 15.61 5.29 5.80
N HIS A 42 15.43 4.24 6.60
CA HIS A 42 16.55 3.40 7.08
C HIS A 42 16.45 1.94 6.64
N GLY A 43 15.36 1.56 5.96
CA GLY A 43 15.08 0.18 5.57
C GLY A 43 14.56 -0.67 6.73
N LEU A 44 14.05 -1.86 6.40
CA LEU A 44 13.42 -2.74 7.38
C LEU A 44 14.43 -3.22 8.45
N TYR A 45 15.57 -3.78 8.04
CA TYR A 45 16.49 -4.44 8.97
C TYR A 45 17.14 -3.48 9.99
N ALA A 46 17.31 -2.20 9.66
CA ALA A 46 17.98 -1.23 10.53
C ALA A 46 17.07 -0.64 11.63
N VAL A 47 15.76 -0.93 11.60
CA VAL A 47 14.78 -0.28 12.47
C VAL A 47 14.21 -1.28 13.48
N SER A 48 14.47 -1.04 14.76
CA SER A 48 13.96 -1.86 15.87
C SER A 48 12.67 -1.30 16.48
N ASN A 49 11.87 -2.15 17.13
CA ASN A 49 10.67 -1.73 17.85
C ASN A 49 10.99 -0.71 18.97
N ARG A 50 12.15 -0.84 19.61
CA ARG A 50 12.65 0.13 20.60
C ARG A 50 12.83 1.50 19.96
N ARG A 51 13.54 1.58 18.83
CA ARG A 51 13.75 2.84 18.10
C ARG A 51 12.42 3.46 17.67
N ILE A 52 11.48 2.64 17.18
CA ILE A 52 10.13 3.10 16.83
C ILE A 52 9.42 3.69 18.04
N ALA A 53 9.44 3.01 19.19
CA ALA A 53 8.82 3.50 20.43
C ALA A 53 9.43 4.84 20.88
N GLU A 54 10.75 4.92 20.91
CA GLU A 54 11.51 6.11 21.31
C GLU A 54 11.19 7.31 20.39
N GLU A 55 11.28 7.14 19.07
CA GLU A 55 10.99 8.22 18.11
C GLU A 55 9.49 8.54 18.02
N ALA A 56 8.62 7.59 18.35
CA ALA A 56 7.18 7.82 18.49
C ALA A 56 6.84 8.48 19.84
N GLY A 57 7.82 8.88 20.65
CA GLY A 57 7.65 9.56 21.94
C GLY A 57 6.98 8.70 23.00
N GLN A 58 7.20 7.39 22.96
CA GLN A 58 6.68 6.43 23.95
C GLN A 58 7.73 6.16 25.01
N GLY A 59 7.38 6.37 26.28
CA GLY A 59 8.26 6.04 27.40
C GLY A 59 8.41 4.54 27.67
N ASN A 60 7.63 3.70 26.97
CA ASN A 60 7.64 2.24 27.13
C ASN A 60 7.95 1.54 25.80
N ASN A 61 9.07 0.82 25.75
CA ASN A 61 9.52 0.04 24.60
C ASN A 61 8.56 -1.11 24.23
N ALA A 62 7.68 -1.53 25.15
CA ALA A 62 6.65 -2.52 24.88
C ALA A 62 5.44 -1.96 24.11
N ALA A 63 5.31 -0.63 23.95
CA ALA A 63 4.14 -0.01 23.32
C ALA A 63 3.88 -0.51 21.89
N VAL A 64 4.94 -0.72 21.10
CA VAL A 64 4.81 -1.25 19.73
C VAL A 64 4.23 -2.67 19.76
N GLY A 65 4.77 -3.54 20.62
CA GLY A 65 4.28 -4.91 20.77
C GLY A 65 2.86 -4.98 21.34
N TYR A 66 2.51 -4.07 22.24
CA TYR A 66 1.16 -3.97 22.81
C TYR A 66 0.11 -3.60 21.75
N HIS A 67 0.40 -2.62 20.88
CA HIS A 67 -0.56 -2.14 19.89
C HIS A 67 -0.63 -2.97 18.60
N PHE A 68 0.47 -3.62 18.22
CA PHE A 68 0.57 -4.30 16.94
C PHE A 68 0.92 -5.79 17.06
N GLY A 69 1.36 -6.27 18.21
CA GLY A 69 1.82 -7.65 18.35
C GLY A 69 3.19 -7.84 17.72
N THR A 70 3.24 -8.50 16.56
CA THR A 70 4.52 -8.81 15.91
C THR A 70 4.97 -7.69 14.96
N ARG A 71 6.24 -7.78 14.54
CA ARG A 71 6.77 -6.91 13.50
C ARG A 71 6.00 -7.04 12.18
N ASN A 72 5.64 -8.26 11.79
CA ASN A 72 4.88 -8.49 10.56
C ASN A 72 3.48 -7.87 10.65
N ASP A 73 2.86 -7.90 11.82
CA ASP A 73 1.56 -7.26 12.04
C ASP A 73 1.64 -5.73 11.97
N LEU A 74 2.74 -5.14 12.44
CA LEU A 74 3.02 -3.72 12.24
C LEU A 74 3.17 -3.40 10.74
N LEU A 75 3.92 -4.21 9.97
CA LEU A 75 4.06 -4.00 8.52
C LEU A 75 2.71 -4.12 7.80
N ARG A 76 1.90 -5.14 8.14
CA ARG A 76 0.53 -5.28 7.60
C ARG A 76 -0.34 -4.09 7.96
N ALA A 77 -0.25 -3.59 9.20
CA ALA A 77 -1.02 -2.44 9.63
C ALA A 77 -0.67 -1.18 8.81
N ILE A 78 0.61 -0.97 8.48
CA ILE A 78 1.02 0.14 7.59
C ILE A 78 0.43 -0.09 6.21
N VAL A 79 0.64 -1.27 5.61
CA VAL A 79 0.11 -1.59 4.27
C VAL A 79 -1.41 -1.37 4.20
N ARG A 80 -2.17 -1.88 5.18
CA ARG A 80 -3.64 -1.77 5.26
C ARG A 80 -4.13 -0.33 5.30
N ALA A 81 -3.45 0.53 6.05
CA ALA A 81 -3.83 1.93 6.18
C ALA A 81 -3.82 2.67 4.83
N HIS A 82 -3.01 2.21 3.87
CA HIS A 82 -2.94 2.80 2.53
C HIS A 82 -3.66 1.96 1.46
N THR A 83 -3.78 0.64 1.62
CA THR A 83 -4.49 -0.17 0.63
C THR A 83 -5.99 0.08 0.66
N GLU A 84 -6.59 0.48 1.78
CA GLU A 84 -8.04 0.73 1.88
C GLU A 84 -8.50 1.91 0.99
N PRO A 85 -7.90 3.13 1.04
CA PRO A 85 -8.25 4.20 0.10
C PRO A 85 -8.04 3.81 -1.37
N VAL A 86 -6.93 3.13 -1.64
CA VAL A 86 -6.57 2.66 -2.99
C VAL A 86 -7.58 1.63 -3.49
N GLU A 87 -8.03 0.72 -2.62
CA GLU A 87 -9.01 -0.33 -2.93
C GLU A 87 -10.38 0.27 -3.25
N CYS A 88 -10.83 1.23 -2.44
CA CYS A 88 -12.08 1.96 -2.68
C CYS A 88 -12.05 2.62 -4.06
N ARG A 89 -10.99 3.37 -4.37
CA ARG A 89 -10.85 4.06 -5.65
C ARG A 89 -10.76 3.09 -6.83
N ARG A 90 -9.95 2.04 -6.71
CA ARG A 90 -9.83 1.01 -7.75
C ARG A 90 -11.15 0.28 -8.00
N SER A 91 -11.91 -0.02 -6.94
CA SER A 91 -13.22 -0.66 -7.04
C SER A 91 -14.20 0.18 -7.85
N SER A 92 -14.27 1.49 -7.58
CA SER A 92 -15.13 2.41 -8.34
C SER A 92 -14.72 2.45 -9.81
N MET A 93 -13.43 2.64 -10.11
CA MET A 93 -12.94 2.70 -11.49
C MET A 93 -13.21 1.39 -12.26
N ALA A 94 -12.97 0.24 -11.62
CA ALA A 94 -13.19 -1.06 -12.25
C ALA A 94 -14.68 -1.43 -12.41
N ALA A 95 -15.58 -0.76 -11.70
CA ALA A 95 -17.03 -0.91 -11.84
C ALA A 95 -17.59 -0.10 -13.02
N GLU A 96 -16.92 0.98 -13.40
CA GLU A 96 -17.27 1.83 -14.55
C GLU A 96 -16.77 1.28 -15.90
N LEU A 97 -15.99 0.19 -15.89
CA LEU A 97 -15.50 -0.44 -17.11
C LEU A 97 -16.59 -1.24 -17.82
N GLU A 98 -16.81 -0.92 -19.08
CA GLU A 98 -17.73 -1.62 -20.00
C GLU A 98 -17.17 -2.98 -20.47
N GLU A 99 -18.03 -3.78 -21.11
CA GLU A 99 -17.68 -5.11 -21.63
C GLU A 99 -16.60 -5.11 -22.71
N ASP A 100 -16.31 -3.98 -23.35
CA ASP A 100 -15.29 -3.80 -24.39
C ASP A 100 -13.99 -3.16 -23.88
N ALA A 101 -13.91 -2.82 -22.58
CA ALA A 101 -12.73 -2.21 -21.95
C ALA A 101 -11.43 -2.96 -22.28
N GLY A 102 -10.45 -2.24 -22.82
CA GLY A 102 -9.19 -2.77 -23.31
C GLY A 102 -8.11 -2.90 -22.24
N VAL A 103 -6.93 -3.39 -22.63
CA VAL A 103 -5.78 -3.54 -21.71
C VAL A 103 -5.42 -2.22 -21.04
N ARG A 104 -5.51 -1.10 -21.77
CA ARG A 104 -5.22 0.24 -21.23
C ARG A 104 -6.12 0.61 -20.06
N ASP A 105 -7.41 0.33 -20.14
CA ASP A 105 -8.38 0.68 -19.10
C ASP A 105 -8.15 -0.11 -17.81
N TRP A 106 -7.81 -1.40 -17.95
CA TRP A 106 -7.44 -2.24 -16.81
C TRP A 106 -6.10 -1.83 -16.19
N VAL A 107 -5.08 -1.49 -17.00
CA VAL A 107 -3.81 -0.95 -16.49
C VAL A 107 -4.03 0.39 -15.80
N HIS A 108 -4.93 1.24 -16.32
CA HIS A 108 -5.30 2.49 -15.69
C HIS A 108 -5.87 2.26 -14.27
N CYS A 109 -6.70 1.23 -14.09
CA CYS A 109 -7.18 0.80 -12.76
C CYS A 109 -6.09 0.22 -11.84
N LEU A 110 -4.94 -0.22 -12.37
CA LEU A 110 -3.79 -0.61 -11.53
C LEU A 110 -3.01 0.60 -11.02
N VAL A 111 -2.79 1.59 -11.89
CA VAL A 111 -1.85 2.70 -11.65
C VAL A 111 -2.51 3.86 -10.92
N VAL A 112 -3.62 4.37 -11.46
CA VAL A 112 -4.18 5.66 -11.05
C VAL A 112 -4.61 5.70 -9.58
N PRO A 113 -5.29 4.68 -9.02
CA PRO A 113 -5.63 4.66 -7.60
C PRO A 113 -4.41 4.81 -6.67
N VAL A 114 -3.27 4.25 -7.06
CA VAL A 114 -2.04 4.33 -6.27
C VAL A 114 -1.42 5.72 -6.36
N THR A 115 -1.34 6.29 -7.56
CA THR A 115 -0.74 7.61 -7.76
C THR A 115 -1.61 8.74 -7.21
N GLU A 116 -2.95 8.64 -7.32
CA GLU A 116 -3.88 9.59 -6.70
C GLU A 116 -3.77 9.53 -5.16
N HIS A 117 -3.67 8.33 -4.58
CA HIS A 117 -3.48 8.19 -3.14
C HIS A 117 -2.18 8.85 -2.69
N LEU A 118 -1.06 8.57 -3.35
CA LEU A 118 0.23 9.19 -3.04
C LEU A 118 0.20 10.72 -3.21
N ALA A 119 -0.49 11.22 -4.23
CA ALA A 119 -0.68 12.65 -4.42
C ALA A 119 -1.47 13.28 -3.25
N SER A 120 -2.49 12.58 -2.74
CA SER A 120 -3.35 13.05 -1.66
C SER A 120 -2.67 13.08 -0.29
N LEU A 121 -1.63 12.26 -0.07
CA LEU A 121 -0.82 12.28 1.16
C LEU A 121 0.02 13.56 1.29
N GLY A 122 0.28 14.26 0.18
CA GLY A 122 1.12 15.46 0.15
C GLY A 122 2.62 15.14 0.15
N SER A 123 3.44 16.18 0.36
CA SER A 123 4.91 16.05 0.44
C SER A 123 5.43 16.70 1.73
N PRO A 124 6.28 16.01 2.52
CA PRO A 124 6.81 14.66 2.26
C PRO A 124 5.80 13.54 2.61
N THR A 125 5.95 12.41 1.91
CA THR A 125 5.35 11.10 2.25
C THR A 125 6.47 10.04 2.32
N TRP A 126 6.19 8.90 2.96
CA TRP A 126 7.12 7.78 3.13
C TRP A 126 6.58 6.44 2.61
N TYR A 127 5.29 6.36 2.30
CA TYR A 127 4.63 5.11 1.98
C TYR A 127 5.18 4.42 0.72
N ALA A 128 5.52 5.17 -0.32
CA ALA A 128 6.03 4.57 -1.55
C ALA A 128 7.42 3.95 -1.32
N ARG A 129 8.32 4.67 -0.64
CA ARG A 129 9.65 4.17 -0.26
C ARG A 129 9.56 3.01 0.74
N PHE A 130 8.64 3.07 1.70
CA PHE A 130 8.33 1.95 2.59
C PHE A 130 7.92 0.70 1.79
N SER A 131 6.97 0.86 0.86
CA SER A 131 6.49 -0.23 0.01
C SER A 131 7.60 -0.83 -0.84
N ALA A 132 8.53 -0.01 -1.34
CA ALA A 132 9.71 -0.49 -2.05
C ALA A 132 10.65 -1.30 -1.16
N GLN A 133 10.87 -0.89 0.10
CA GLN A 133 11.69 -1.62 1.08
C GLN A 133 11.07 -2.99 1.44
N VAL A 134 9.76 -3.05 1.59
CA VAL A 134 9.02 -4.32 1.85
C VAL A 134 9.22 -5.33 0.72
N ARG A 135 9.39 -4.86 -0.53
CA ARG A 135 9.60 -5.75 -1.68
C ARG A 135 11.01 -6.36 -1.77
N ILE A 136 11.99 -5.85 -1.02
CA ILE A 136 13.38 -6.35 -1.03
C ILE A 136 13.49 -7.68 -0.28
N ASP A 137 12.89 -7.77 0.91
CA ASP A 137 12.91 -8.99 1.74
C ASP A 137 11.89 -10.02 1.21
N PRO A 138 12.29 -11.28 0.91
CA PRO A 138 11.38 -12.27 0.32
C PRO A 138 10.15 -12.59 1.18
N ALA A 139 10.31 -12.69 2.50
CA ALA A 139 9.21 -13.02 3.41
C ALA A 139 8.18 -11.87 3.48
N SER A 140 8.67 -10.64 3.63
CA SER A 140 7.86 -9.42 3.63
C SER A 140 7.19 -9.19 2.28
N ARG A 141 7.87 -9.50 1.17
CA ARG A 141 7.32 -9.44 -0.19
C ARG A 141 6.16 -10.41 -0.37
N SER A 142 6.29 -11.66 0.10
CA SER A 142 5.20 -12.64 0.05
C SER A 142 4.00 -12.12 0.84
N MET A 143 4.21 -11.71 2.09
CA MET A 143 3.15 -11.14 2.94
C MET A 143 2.43 -9.97 2.28
N MET A 144 3.17 -9.02 1.69
CA MET A 144 2.58 -7.87 1.00
C MET A 144 1.78 -8.31 -0.25
N SER A 145 2.27 -9.31 -0.96
CA SER A 145 1.59 -9.84 -2.15
C SER A 145 0.29 -10.55 -1.77
N ASP A 146 0.30 -11.33 -0.69
CA ASP A 146 -0.88 -12.00 -0.15
C ASP A 146 -1.92 -10.97 0.29
N GLU A 147 -1.52 -9.97 1.08
CA GLU A 147 -2.39 -8.87 1.52
C GLU A 147 -2.98 -8.07 0.35
N ALA A 148 -2.18 -7.78 -0.68
CA ALA A 148 -2.66 -7.08 -1.87
C ALA A 148 -3.69 -7.93 -2.65
N LEU A 149 -3.49 -9.24 -2.73
CA LEU A 149 -4.40 -10.17 -3.43
C LEU A 149 -5.68 -10.48 -2.64
N GLU A 150 -5.74 -10.22 -1.33
CA GLU A 150 -6.99 -10.25 -0.57
C GLU A 150 -7.98 -9.19 -1.09
N ALA A 151 -7.46 -8.06 -1.57
CA ALA A 151 -8.23 -6.94 -2.10
C ALA A 151 -9.04 -7.36 -3.36
N PRO A 152 -10.39 -7.37 -3.30
CA PRO A 152 -11.23 -7.83 -4.42
C PRO A 152 -11.00 -7.05 -5.72
N SER A 153 -10.75 -5.75 -5.66
CA SER A 153 -10.57 -4.92 -6.84
C SER A 153 -9.30 -5.26 -7.61
N LEU A 154 -8.19 -5.56 -6.91
CA LEU A 154 -6.94 -5.93 -7.58
C LEU A 154 -7.13 -7.26 -8.33
N ARG A 155 -7.78 -8.24 -7.70
CA ARG A 155 -8.11 -9.51 -8.35
C ARG A 155 -9.00 -9.31 -9.57
N ARG A 156 -10.03 -8.47 -9.47
CA ARG A 156 -10.92 -8.13 -10.60
C ARG A 156 -10.12 -7.55 -11.76
N VAL A 157 -9.20 -6.62 -11.49
CA VAL A 157 -8.37 -5.99 -12.52
C VAL A 157 -7.42 -6.99 -13.18
N LEU A 158 -6.75 -7.85 -12.41
CA LEU A 158 -5.88 -8.89 -12.95
C LEU A 158 -6.65 -9.90 -13.81
N VAL A 159 -7.85 -10.31 -13.38
CA VAL A 159 -8.74 -11.17 -14.18
C VAL A 159 -9.20 -10.47 -15.47
N GLY A 160 -9.48 -9.16 -15.41
CA GLY A 160 -9.80 -8.35 -16.58
C GLY A 160 -8.66 -8.31 -17.60
N LEU A 161 -7.42 -8.09 -17.14
CA LEU A 161 -6.22 -8.16 -17.97
C LEU A 161 -6.04 -9.54 -18.61
N ASP A 162 -6.18 -10.60 -17.82
CA ASP A 162 -6.02 -11.98 -18.29
C ASP A 162 -7.00 -12.32 -19.42
N ARG A 163 -8.26 -11.86 -19.32
CA ARG A 163 -9.29 -12.05 -20.35
C ARG A 163 -8.96 -11.33 -21.66
N ARG A 164 -8.24 -10.20 -21.60
CA ARG A 164 -7.84 -9.43 -22.79
C ARG A 164 -6.57 -9.91 -23.44
N LEU A 165 -5.84 -10.80 -22.78
CA LEU A 165 -4.59 -11.34 -23.26
C LEU A 165 -4.62 -12.89 -23.29
N PRO A 166 -5.62 -13.51 -23.96
CA PRO A 166 -5.75 -14.97 -24.01
C PRO A 166 -4.58 -15.64 -24.75
N GLN A 167 -3.90 -14.91 -25.63
CA GLN A 167 -2.74 -15.37 -26.39
C GLN A 167 -1.49 -15.60 -25.53
N LEU A 168 -1.42 -14.99 -24.34
CA LEU A 168 -0.29 -15.17 -23.43
C LEU A 168 -0.47 -16.43 -22.59
N SER A 169 0.61 -17.15 -22.32
CA SER A 169 0.59 -18.23 -21.34
C SER A 169 0.27 -17.72 -19.92
N ALA A 170 -0.30 -18.59 -19.08
CA ALA A 170 -0.57 -18.25 -17.67
C ALA A 170 0.71 -17.87 -16.90
N HIS A 171 1.84 -18.51 -17.24
CA HIS A 171 3.14 -18.15 -16.69
C HIS A 171 3.54 -16.71 -17.07
N THR A 172 3.41 -16.34 -18.34
CA THR A 172 3.74 -14.98 -18.80
C THR A 172 2.81 -13.94 -18.21
N ARG A 173 1.51 -14.22 -18.08
CA ARG A 173 0.56 -13.31 -17.39
C ARG A 173 0.94 -13.09 -15.92
N LYS A 174 1.26 -14.16 -15.19
CA LYS A 174 1.75 -14.07 -13.81
C LYS A 174 3.03 -13.23 -13.71
N ALA A 175 4.01 -13.52 -14.56
CA ALA A 175 5.29 -12.81 -14.57
C ALA A 175 5.10 -11.31 -14.88
N ARG A 176 4.22 -10.96 -15.82
CA ARG A 176 3.88 -9.56 -16.14
C ARG A 176 3.13 -8.86 -15.00
N GLY A 177 2.28 -9.57 -14.26
CA GLY A 177 1.68 -9.05 -13.03
C GLY A 177 2.71 -8.70 -11.96
N GLU A 178 3.66 -9.62 -11.72
CA GLU A 178 4.76 -9.39 -10.77
C GLU A 178 5.65 -8.21 -11.20
N MET A 179 6.04 -8.15 -12.48
CA MET A 179 6.83 -7.04 -13.03
C MET A 179 6.08 -5.72 -12.92
N SER A 180 4.79 -5.68 -13.28
CA SER A 180 3.97 -4.47 -13.21
C SER A 180 3.88 -3.92 -11.80
N GLY A 181 3.63 -4.80 -10.82
CA GLY A 181 3.61 -4.41 -9.41
C GLY A 181 4.97 -3.90 -8.92
N HIS A 182 6.07 -4.49 -9.40
CA HIS A 182 7.42 -4.02 -9.07
C HIS A 182 7.71 -2.64 -9.65
N VAL A 183 7.49 -2.46 -10.96
CA VAL A 183 7.71 -1.18 -11.66
C VAL A 183 6.85 -0.08 -11.04
N LEU A 184 5.57 -0.31 -10.81
CA LEU A 184 4.66 0.66 -10.18
C LEU A 184 5.19 1.15 -8.83
N VAL A 185 5.58 0.24 -7.94
CA VAL A 185 6.07 0.62 -6.61
C VAL A 185 7.43 1.31 -6.67
N GLN A 186 8.38 0.84 -7.49
CA GLN A 186 9.70 1.47 -7.56
C GLN A 186 9.64 2.88 -8.16
N MET A 187 8.87 3.08 -9.24
CA MET A 187 8.74 4.40 -9.87
C MET A 187 8.06 5.40 -8.92
N CYS A 188 7.03 4.97 -8.17
CA CYS A 188 6.43 5.80 -7.14
C CYS A 188 7.41 6.14 -6.01
N ALA A 189 8.26 5.20 -5.60
CA ALA A 189 9.26 5.40 -4.54
C ALA A 189 10.38 6.35 -4.97
N GLU A 190 10.84 6.26 -6.21
CA GLU A 190 11.82 7.19 -6.79
C GLU A 190 11.25 8.60 -6.86
N ARG A 191 10.01 8.74 -7.34
CA ARG A 191 9.33 10.03 -7.37
C ARG A 191 9.12 10.62 -5.98
N GLU A 192 8.67 9.82 -5.01
CA GLU A 192 8.52 10.25 -3.61
C GLU A 192 9.86 10.70 -3.02
N ARG A 193 10.97 10.01 -3.36
CA ARG A 193 12.33 10.40 -2.94
C ARG A 193 12.73 11.75 -3.52
N ALA A 194 12.53 11.97 -4.83
CA ALA A 194 12.85 13.23 -5.49
C ALA A 194 12.09 14.41 -4.84
N LEU A 195 10.77 14.24 -4.62
CA LEU A 195 9.94 15.23 -3.94
C LEU A 195 10.42 15.53 -2.51
N ALA A 196 10.83 14.49 -1.75
CA ALA A 196 11.38 14.67 -0.41
C ALA A 196 12.74 15.38 -0.40
N GLN A 197 13.49 15.32 -1.50
CA GLN A 197 14.77 16.04 -1.68
C GLN A 197 14.58 17.48 -2.17
N GLY A 198 13.34 17.94 -2.32
CA GLY A 198 13.01 19.28 -2.81
C GLY A 198 13.19 19.43 -4.32
N GLU A 199 13.37 18.33 -5.05
CA GLU A 199 13.31 18.35 -6.51
C GLU A 199 11.86 18.62 -6.91
N ALA A 200 11.68 19.48 -7.91
CA ALA A 200 10.39 19.77 -8.52
C ALA A 200 10.32 19.04 -9.86
N PRO A 201 9.70 17.84 -9.94
CA PRO A 201 9.54 17.15 -11.21
C PRO A 201 8.79 18.06 -12.19
N GLU A 202 9.24 18.09 -13.44
CA GLU A 202 8.62 18.91 -14.49
C GLU A 202 7.13 18.57 -14.69
N ALA A 203 6.77 17.32 -14.42
CA ALA A 203 5.43 16.78 -14.56
C ALA A 203 4.78 16.49 -13.19
N GLY A 204 3.50 16.85 -13.04
CA GLY A 204 2.67 16.50 -11.88
C GLY A 204 2.32 15.00 -11.80
N TRP A 205 1.63 14.59 -10.73
CA TRP A 205 1.24 13.18 -10.51
C TRP A 205 0.38 12.61 -11.64
N ASP A 206 -0.52 13.41 -12.22
CA ASP A 206 -1.39 12.97 -13.33
C ASP A 206 -0.59 12.58 -14.57
N ARG A 207 0.39 13.41 -14.93
CA ARG A 207 1.26 13.13 -16.08
C ARG A 207 2.17 11.93 -15.83
N PHE A 208 2.72 11.82 -14.62
CA PHE A 208 3.50 10.66 -14.19
C PHE A 208 2.66 9.36 -14.27
N ALA A 209 1.41 9.40 -13.81
CA ALA A 209 0.50 8.25 -13.90
C ALA A 209 0.23 7.85 -15.35
N ALA A 210 0.02 8.82 -16.25
CA ALA A 210 -0.20 8.56 -17.68
C ALA A 210 1.01 7.88 -18.34
N GLU A 211 2.23 8.35 -18.06
CA GLU A 211 3.47 7.76 -18.59
C GLU A 211 3.70 6.34 -18.06
N LEU A 212 3.36 6.10 -16.80
CA LEU A 212 3.45 4.78 -16.20
C LEU A 212 2.39 3.82 -16.77
N VAL A 213 1.18 4.31 -17.06
CA VAL A 213 0.16 3.54 -17.81
C VAL A 213 0.67 3.17 -19.19
N ASP A 214 1.28 4.10 -19.94
CA ASP A 214 1.84 3.82 -21.26
C ASP A 214 2.89 2.70 -21.20
N ALA A 215 3.83 2.80 -20.26
CA ALA A 215 4.89 1.81 -20.07
C ALA A 215 4.32 0.43 -19.69
N LEU A 216 3.38 0.38 -18.74
CA LEU A 216 2.78 -0.88 -18.29
C LEU A 216 1.87 -1.50 -19.35
N VAL A 217 1.17 -0.70 -20.15
CA VAL A 217 0.44 -1.23 -21.32
C VAL A 217 1.40 -1.90 -22.28
N GLY A 218 2.52 -1.25 -22.63
CA GLY A 218 3.56 -1.85 -23.47
C GLY A 218 4.10 -3.18 -22.91
N LEU A 219 4.34 -3.23 -21.60
CA LEU A 219 4.75 -4.45 -20.89
C LEU A 219 3.70 -5.56 -21.01
N TRP A 220 2.42 -5.24 -20.80
CA TRP A 220 1.31 -6.19 -20.88
C TRP A 220 1.02 -6.66 -22.30
N THR A 221 1.22 -5.82 -23.32
CA THR A 221 0.89 -6.15 -24.72
C THR A 221 2.09 -6.66 -25.52
N ALA A 222 3.30 -6.65 -24.97
CA ALA A 222 4.49 -7.15 -25.64
C ALA A 222 4.27 -8.60 -26.15
N PRO A 223 4.79 -9.00 -27.31
CA PRO A 223 4.72 -10.39 -27.76
C PRO A 223 5.37 -11.34 -26.74
N GLU A 224 4.81 -12.54 -26.58
CA GLU A 224 5.46 -13.61 -25.82
C GLU A 224 6.57 -14.22 -26.70
N THR A 225 7.81 -14.23 -26.18
CA THR A 225 8.90 -14.93 -26.85
C THR A 225 8.61 -16.42 -26.86
N ALA A 226 8.55 -17.04 -28.04
CA ALA A 226 8.38 -18.48 -28.16
C ALA A 226 9.52 -19.21 -27.42
N PRO A 227 9.24 -20.31 -26.70
CA PRO A 227 10.30 -21.11 -26.10
C PRO A 227 11.26 -21.55 -27.21
N ALA A 228 12.57 -21.38 -26.99
CA ALA A 228 13.57 -21.84 -27.93
C ALA A 228 13.35 -23.34 -28.20
N ALA A 229 13.25 -23.72 -29.48
CA ALA A 229 13.17 -25.14 -29.84
C ALA A 229 14.42 -25.83 -29.25
N PRO A 230 14.26 -27.01 -28.60
CA PRO A 230 15.41 -27.73 -28.08
C PRO A 230 16.38 -27.99 -29.24
N ALA A 231 17.65 -27.60 -29.07
CA ALA A 231 18.70 -27.94 -30.01
C ALA A 231 18.71 -29.46 -30.18
N SER A 232 18.51 -29.92 -31.42
CA SER A 232 18.54 -31.34 -31.79
C SER A 232 19.95 -31.92 -31.69
#